data_AF-A0A935V1J7-F1
#
_entry.id   AF-A0A935V1J7-F1
#
_cell.length_a   1.000
_cell.length_b   1.000
_cell.length_c   1.000
_cell.angle_alpha   90.00
_cell.angle_beta   90.00
_cell.angle_gamma   90.00
#
_symmetry.space_group_name_H-M   'P 1'
#
loop_
_entity.id
_entity.type
_entity.pdbx_description
1 polymer ?
#
loop_
_entity_poly.entity_id
_entity_poly.type
_entity_poly.pdbx_seq_one_letter_code
_entity_poly.pdbx_strand_id
1 'polypeptide(L)'
;MSYERLRGLYLGLTSNADLTTDHERHVLHVPTKLDELVPRWLAEGKDITLTGNPGDGKSHLARRLVGKKLTGAAEVILDLSATPTPTVLGRWGAAVAEGRPTLLCANEGPLKALLPELRAAGGALARRGLSLAAQLNRLTVSRPEELAARPEELLLVDLADRDLLDANLIRRALQHLCLPEHLPPHARADELSSGRNLRLFMESDVARDRLARLLVAAGARLRRHVTFRQLWGALAYTITAGKPMSALLAELRGGEALGSLPLDHLTSGDGQLELLDAARRWADPATVAAPALDEALWLDGRPPRADGDWLTDRTTFKIESPARLWAAGHHAEALRRMASLKRIVALAHDAGEALISAVVEGDQSVPSRFNDEALLQRALTGLRRLFVSPRDEVGAPGWLVTGLPLWCGHSYQDEPAEERPHVAVAVIAADALRVLRPVQAPWLGEALGRPPEVAWLEHAPSRVTLRLDAQLLDVLGRAADSDGPMPVPEPVQRFLARLSGWEEAQPRAAESPFVVIERPRGALMSDGLVLDATTSEARYAARR
;
A
#
# COMPACT_ATOMS: atom_id res chain seq x y z
N MET A 1 -21.42 5.43 -19.56
CA MET A 1 -20.44 6.56 -19.63
C MET A 1 -19.80 6.55 -21.04
N SER A 2 -18.90 7.45 -21.47
CA SER A 2 -18.27 7.41 -22.82
C SER A 2 -16.76 7.18 -22.75
N TYR A 3 -16.09 6.84 -23.88
CA TYR A 3 -14.63 6.66 -23.93
C TYR A 3 -13.84 7.85 -23.34
N GLU A 4 -14.17 9.08 -23.74
CA GLU A 4 -13.48 10.29 -23.24
C GLU A 4 -13.70 10.49 -21.73
N ARG A 5 -14.82 10.04 -21.19
CA ARG A 5 -15.09 10.09 -19.75
C ARG A 5 -14.33 9.01 -18.98
N LEU A 6 -14.21 7.80 -19.52
CA LEU A 6 -13.35 6.74 -18.99
C LEU A 6 -11.90 7.24 -18.94
N ARG A 7 -11.38 7.79 -20.04
CA ARG A 7 -10.08 8.46 -20.09
C ARG A 7 -9.97 9.60 -19.08
N GLY A 8 -11.04 10.39 -18.92
CA GLY A 8 -11.12 11.49 -17.95
C GLY A 8 -10.95 11.07 -16.49
N LEU A 9 -11.16 9.78 -16.14
CA LEU A 9 -10.95 9.30 -14.77
C LEU A 9 -9.47 9.34 -14.41
N TYR A 10 -8.59 9.03 -15.37
CA TYR A 10 -7.13 9.15 -15.19
C TYR A 10 -6.70 10.60 -14.97
N LEU A 11 -7.27 11.54 -15.74
CA LEU A 11 -6.96 12.98 -15.64
C LEU A 11 -7.59 13.65 -14.40
N GLY A 12 -8.32 12.90 -13.57
CA GLY A 12 -9.02 13.42 -12.40
C GLY A 12 -10.27 14.24 -12.74
N LEU A 13 -10.59 14.45 -14.03
CA LEU A 13 -11.67 15.32 -14.51
C LEU A 13 -13.07 14.76 -14.24
N THR A 14 -13.23 13.43 -14.26
CA THR A 14 -14.54 12.76 -14.10
C THR A 14 -14.72 12.06 -12.74
N SER A 15 -13.70 12.07 -11.89
CA SER A 15 -13.75 11.46 -10.53
C SER A 15 -14.28 12.40 -9.45
N ASN A 16 -14.65 13.63 -9.82
CA ASN A 16 -15.19 14.61 -8.88
C ASN A 16 -16.67 14.31 -8.63
N ALA A 17 -17.03 14.02 -7.37
CA ALA A 17 -18.40 13.71 -6.98
C ALA A 17 -19.40 14.85 -7.27
N ASP A 18 -18.89 16.08 -7.41
CA ASP A 18 -19.68 17.28 -7.72
C ASP A 18 -19.94 17.48 -9.22
N LEU A 19 -19.13 16.87 -10.08
CA LEU A 19 -19.19 17.00 -11.54
C LEU A 19 -19.80 15.78 -12.24
N THR A 20 -20.21 14.77 -11.46
CA THR A 20 -20.82 13.53 -11.96
C THR A 20 -22.35 13.62 -11.90
N THR A 21 -23.02 13.13 -12.92
CA THR A 21 -24.48 12.94 -12.93
C THR A 21 -24.89 11.78 -12.00
N ASP A 22 -26.16 11.68 -11.61
CA ASP A 22 -26.65 10.53 -10.82
C ASP A 22 -26.42 9.19 -11.51
N HIS A 23 -26.59 9.16 -12.83
CA HIS A 23 -26.32 7.98 -13.64
C HIS A 23 -24.84 7.59 -13.60
N GLU A 24 -23.91 8.55 -13.72
CA GLU A 24 -22.47 8.27 -13.64
C GLU A 24 -22.04 7.84 -12.24
N ARG A 25 -22.61 8.45 -11.19
CA ARG A 25 -22.41 7.98 -9.82
C ARG A 25 -22.89 6.55 -9.65
N HIS A 26 -23.97 6.16 -10.29
CA HIS A 26 -24.45 4.79 -10.27
C HIS A 26 -23.47 3.84 -10.97
N VAL A 27 -22.98 4.21 -12.17
CA VAL A 27 -22.02 3.42 -12.95
C VAL A 27 -20.68 3.28 -12.22
N LEU A 28 -20.16 4.33 -11.59
CA LEU A 28 -18.87 4.31 -10.88
C LEU A 28 -18.98 3.81 -9.43
N HIS A 29 -20.17 3.44 -8.96
CA HIS A 29 -20.29 2.93 -7.61
C HIS A 29 -20.00 1.43 -7.56
N VAL A 30 -19.00 1.06 -6.77
CA VAL A 30 -18.76 -0.33 -6.37
C VAL A 30 -19.28 -0.51 -4.94
N PRO A 31 -20.24 -1.42 -4.70
CA PRO A 31 -20.77 -1.68 -3.36
C PRO A 31 -19.69 -2.11 -2.37
N THR A 32 -19.78 -1.54 -1.17
CA THR A 32 -18.94 -1.88 -0.02
C THR A 32 -19.83 -2.26 1.16
N LYS A 33 -19.25 -2.86 2.19
CA LYS A 33 -19.99 -3.18 3.43
C LYS A 33 -20.50 -1.93 4.16
N LEU A 34 -19.94 -0.75 3.88
CA LEU A 34 -20.45 0.52 4.40
C LEU A 34 -21.83 0.90 3.83
N ASP A 35 -22.18 0.42 2.63
CA ASP A 35 -23.51 0.63 2.05
C ASP A 35 -24.64 0.00 2.87
N GLU A 36 -24.32 -1.02 3.69
CA GLU A 36 -25.26 -1.69 4.58
C GLU A 36 -25.10 -1.20 6.03
N LEU A 37 -23.85 -1.02 6.47
CA LEU A 37 -23.52 -0.68 7.85
C LEU A 37 -24.01 0.72 8.24
N VAL A 38 -23.82 1.70 7.36
CA VAL A 38 -24.21 3.10 7.63
C VAL A 38 -25.74 3.23 7.77
N PRO A 39 -26.57 2.74 6.82
CA PRO A 39 -28.03 2.75 7.00
C PRO A 39 -28.51 2.04 8.26
N ARG A 40 -27.89 0.91 8.61
CA ARG A 40 -28.24 0.17 9.83
C ARG A 40 -28.06 1.02 11.08
N TRP A 41 -26.92 1.70 11.22
CA TRP A 41 -26.67 2.57 12.37
C TRP A 41 -27.55 3.82 12.40
N LEU A 42 -27.89 4.39 11.23
CA LEU A 42 -28.88 5.48 11.17
C LEU A 42 -30.25 4.98 11.64
N ALA A 43 -30.67 3.77 11.23
CA ALA A 43 -31.93 3.17 11.67
C ALA A 43 -31.95 2.85 13.18
N GLU A 44 -30.79 2.58 13.78
CA GLU A 44 -30.61 2.45 15.24
C GLU A 44 -30.64 3.82 15.97
N GLY A 45 -30.82 4.93 15.26
CA GLY A 45 -30.88 6.28 15.83
C GLY A 45 -29.51 6.89 16.17
N LYS A 46 -28.43 6.36 15.60
CA LYS A 46 -27.06 6.82 15.88
C LYS A 46 -26.63 7.91 14.92
N ASP A 47 -25.87 8.87 15.42
CA ASP A 47 -25.14 9.83 14.59
C ASP A 47 -23.95 9.14 13.93
N ILE A 48 -23.64 9.53 12.70
CA ILE A 48 -22.53 8.99 11.91
C ILE A 48 -21.73 10.13 11.33
N THR A 49 -20.43 10.10 11.57
CA THR A 49 -19.46 10.98 10.91
C THR A 49 -18.60 10.17 9.96
N LEU A 50 -18.61 10.52 8.68
CA LEU A 50 -17.69 9.98 7.68
C LEU A 50 -16.51 10.95 7.50
N THR A 51 -15.30 10.47 7.75
CA THR A 51 -14.06 11.21 7.49
C THR A 51 -13.09 10.47 6.58
N GLY A 52 -11.95 11.09 6.27
CA GLY A 52 -10.97 10.59 5.30
C GLY A 52 -10.52 11.64 4.28
N ASN A 53 -9.66 11.25 3.36
CA ASN A 53 -9.00 12.12 2.39
C ASN A 53 -9.91 12.52 1.21
N PRO A 54 -9.55 13.57 0.45
CA PRO A 54 -10.18 13.85 -0.83
C PRO A 54 -10.06 12.64 -1.77
N GLY A 55 -11.18 12.19 -2.34
CA GLY A 55 -11.20 11.03 -3.24
C GLY A 55 -11.56 9.69 -2.59
N ASP A 56 -11.75 9.62 -1.27
CA ASP A 56 -12.20 8.40 -0.57
C ASP A 56 -13.69 8.08 -0.75
N GLY A 57 -14.45 8.98 -1.37
CA GLY A 57 -15.86 8.72 -1.67
C GLY A 57 -16.83 8.95 -0.51
N LYS A 58 -16.46 9.75 0.50
CA LYS A 58 -17.35 10.18 1.61
C LYS A 58 -18.68 10.75 1.09
N SER A 59 -18.59 11.81 0.28
CA SER A 59 -19.75 12.49 -0.30
C SER A 59 -20.47 11.61 -1.33
N HIS A 60 -19.74 10.73 -2.02
CA HIS A 60 -20.34 9.76 -2.96
C HIS A 60 -21.23 8.76 -2.22
N LEU A 61 -20.75 8.17 -1.12
CA LEU A 61 -21.52 7.26 -0.28
C LEU A 61 -22.76 7.98 0.27
N ALA A 62 -22.59 9.15 0.88
CA ALA A 62 -23.72 9.89 1.45
C ALA A 62 -24.79 10.26 0.40
N ARG A 63 -24.39 10.78 -0.78
CA ARG A 63 -25.32 11.09 -1.88
C ARG A 63 -26.08 9.85 -2.36
N ARG A 64 -25.40 8.70 -2.44
CA ARG A 64 -26.04 7.43 -2.82
C ARG A 64 -27.07 6.98 -1.80
N LEU A 65 -26.74 7.05 -0.51
CA LEU A 65 -27.67 6.68 0.56
C LEU A 65 -28.92 7.57 0.53
N VAL A 66 -28.75 8.88 0.35
CA VAL A 66 -29.87 9.82 0.18
C VAL A 66 -30.71 9.48 -1.06
N GLY A 67 -30.07 9.30 -2.22
CA GLY A 67 -30.77 8.97 -3.47
C GLY A 67 -31.56 7.66 -3.41
N LYS A 68 -31.07 6.68 -2.64
CA LYS A 68 -31.77 5.41 -2.38
C LYS A 68 -32.76 5.48 -1.21
N LYS A 69 -32.93 6.64 -0.57
CA LYS A 69 -33.76 6.83 0.64
C LYS A 69 -33.36 5.92 1.81
N LEU A 70 -32.09 5.55 1.90
CA LEU A 70 -31.53 4.69 2.94
C LEU A 70 -31.10 5.46 4.20
N THR A 71 -31.18 6.79 4.17
CA THR A 71 -30.93 7.64 5.33
C THR A 71 -32.16 7.82 6.23
N GLY A 72 -33.35 7.36 5.81
CA GLY A 72 -34.58 7.56 6.57
C GLY A 72 -34.84 9.05 6.84
N ALA A 73 -35.12 9.38 8.10
CA ALA A 73 -35.32 10.75 8.56
C ALA A 73 -34.02 11.49 8.96
N ALA A 74 -32.85 10.89 8.71
CA ALA A 74 -31.58 11.44 9.15
C ALA A 74 -31.29 12.82 8.53
N GLU A 75 -30.71 13.71 9.34
CA GLU A 75 -30.18 14.98 8.88
C GLU A 75 -28.85 14.74 8.15
N VAL A 76 -28.73 15.20 6.89
CA VAL A 76 -27.54 14.94 6.08
C VAL A 76 -26.76 16.23 5.79
N ILE A 77 -25.49 16.24 6.20
CA ILE A 77 -24.54 17.33 5.97
C ILE A 77 -23.40 16.79 5.10
N LEU A 78 -23.47 17.05 3.80
CA LEU A 78 -22.62 16.41 2.78
C LEU A 78 -21.17 16.91 2.71
N ASP A 79 -20.92 18.12 3.19
CA ASP A 79 -19.59 18.70 3.25
C ASP A 79 -19.50 19.76 4.36
N LEU A 80 -18.74 19.43 5.40
CA LEU A 80 -18.42 20.34 6.49
C LEU A 80 -17.64 21.58 6.01
N SER A 81 -16.76 21.44 5.02
CA SER A 81 -15.95 22.57 4.53
C SER A 81 -16.75 23.58 3.74
N ALA A 82 -17.84 23.15 3.10
CA ALA A 82 -18.73 24.01 2.32
C ALA A 82 -19.85 24.65 3.16
N THR A 83 -20.01 24.23 4.42
CA THR A 83 -21.11 24.68 5.29
C THR A 83 -20.56 25.50 6.46
N PRO A 84 -21.01 26.74 6.71
CA PRO A 84 -20.57 27.52 7.86
C PRO A 84 -20.81 26.79 9.19
N THR A 85 -19.83 26.80 10.09
CA THR A 85 -19.90 26.09 11.38
C THR A 85 -21.16 26.38 12.19
N PRO A 86 -21.63 27.64 12.36
CA PRO A 86 -22.87 27.90 13.09
C PRO A 86 -24.10 27.20 12.49
N THR A 87 -24.17 27.11 11.16
CA THR A 87 -25.24 26.40 10.45
C THR A 87 -25.18 24.90 10.73
N VAL A 88 -23.97 24.32 10.76
CA VAL A 88 -23.76 22.90 11.09
C VAL A 88 -24.22 22.60 12.51
N LEU A 89 -23.81 23.41 13.48
CA LEU A 89 -24.21 23.26 14.89
C LEU A 89 -25.73 23.38 15.05
N GLY A 90 -26.36 24.36 14.38
CA GLY A 90 -27.80 24.55 14.43
C GLY A 90 -28.57 23.36 13.84
N ARG A 91 -28.17 22.86 12.66
CA ARG A 91 -28.81 21.71 12.01
C ARG A 91 -28.65 20.43 12.83
N TRP A 92 -27.43 20.16 13.32
CA TRP A 92 -27.16 18.98 14.14
C TRP A 92 -27.90 19.06 15.48
N GLY A 93 -27.88 20.22 16.14
CA GLY A 93 -28.60 20.44 17.39
C GLY A 93 -30.11 20.23 17.26
N ALA A 94 -30.72 20.75 16.19
CA ALA A 94 -32.14 20.55 15.90
C ALA A 94 -32.47 19.06 15.65
N ALA A 95 -31.65 18.38 14.84
CA ALA A 95 -31.83 16.95 14.59
C ALA A 95 -31.78 16.13 15.88
N VAL A 96 -30.79 16.39 16.75
CA VAL A 96 -30.68 15.73 18.05
C VAL A 96 -31.88 16.03 18.95
N ALA A 97 -32.37 17.27 18.99
CA ALA A 97 -33.55 17.64 19.76
C ALA A 97 -34.83 16.95 19.28
N GLU A 98 -34.94 16.69 17.97
CA GLU A 98 -36.05 15.97 17.33
C GLU A 98 -35.89 14.44 17.37
N GLY A 99 -34.80 13.92 17.95
CA GLY A 99 -34.52 12.48 17.95
C GLY A 99 -34.18 11.91 16.57
N ARG A 100 -33.76 12.75 15.63
CA ARG A 100 -33.33 12.35 14.28
C ARG A 100 -31.80 12.17 14.25
N PRO A 101 -31.29 11.04 13.73
CA PRO A 101 -29.85 10.82 13.57
C PRO A 101 -29.25 11.79 12.55
N THR A 102 -27.95 12.05 12.65
CA THR A 102 -27.21 12.91 11.72
C THR A 102 -26.14 12.13 10.96
N LEU A 103 -26.06 12.32 9.63
CA LEU A 103 -24.96 11.88 8.78
C LEU A 103 -24.10 13.07 8.35
N LEU A 104 -22.90 13.19 8.91
CA LEU A 104 -21.95 14.25 8.63
C LEU A 104 -20.78 13.73 7.79
N CYS A 105 -20.47 14.40 6.68
CA CYS A 105 -19.26 14.17 5.89
C CYS A 105 -18.26 15.31 6.10
N ALA A 106 -17.05 14.97 6.53
CA ALA A 106 -16.01 15.96 6.84
C ALA A 106 -14.61 15.46 6.52
N ASN A 107 -13.72 16.31 6.02
CA ASN A 107 -12.29 16.01 6.03
C ASN A 107 -11.75 16.14 7.47
N GLU A 108 -10.64 15.46 7.80
CA GLU A 108 -10.12 15.39 9.17
C GLU A 108 -9.79 16.78 9.76
N GLY A 109 -9.17 17.68 8.99
CA GLY A 109 -8.83 19.03 9.43
C GLY A 109 -10.06 19.86 9.86
N PRO A 110 -11.05 20.07 8.97
CA PRO A 110 -12.33 20.69 9.32
C PRO A 110 -13.04 20.01 10.49
N LEU A 111 -12.98 18.67 10.58
CA LEU A 111 -13.58 17.93 11.67
C LEU A 111 -12.91 18.25 13.02
N LYS A 112 -11.58 18.34 13.06
CA LYS A 112 -10.83 18.78 14.25
C LYS A 112 -11.18 20.22 14.65
N ALA A 113 -11.37 21.10 13.67
CA ALA A 113 -11.78 22.49 13.91
C ALA A 113 -13.21 22.61 14.47
N LEU A 114 -14.09 21.64 14.20
CA LEU A 114 -15.45 21.59 14.74
C LEU A 114 -15.50 21.13 16.22
N LEU A 115 -14.49 20.39 16.71
CA LEU A 115 -14.52 19.82 18.07
C LEU A 115 -14.63 20.86 19.20
N PRO A 116 -13.87 21.97 19.20
CA PRO A 116 -14.00 23.00 20.23
C PRO A 116 -15.40 23.63 20.25
N GLU A 117 -15.97 23.83 19.07
CA GLU A 117 -17.30 24.43 18.88
C GLU A 117 -18.42 23.50 19.39
N LEU A 118 -18.33 22.19 19.12
CA LEU A 118 -19.25 21.20 19.69
C LEU A 118 -19.19 21.17 21.22
N ARG A 119 -17.99 21.32 21.80
CA ARG A 119 -17.82 21.39 23.26
C ARG A 119 -18.44 22.66 23.83
N ALA A 120 -18.26 23.80 23.16
CA ALA A 120 -18.81 25.09 23.57
C ALA A 120 -20.35 25.12 23.50
N ALA A 121 -20.96 24.40 22.55
CA ALA A 121 -22.41 24.31 22.40
C ALA A 121 -23.12 23.65 23.60
N GLY A 122 -22.40 22.89 24.42
CA GLY A 122 -22.95 22.25 25.62
C GLY A 122 -23.92 21.08 25.34
N GLY A 123 -24.51 20.55 26.40
CA GLY A 123 -25.57 19.54 26.33
C GLY A 123 -25.24 18.30 25.49
N ALA A 124 -26.19 17.89 24.65
CA ALA A 124 -26.05 16.70 23.82
C ALA A 124 -24.95 16.85 22.75
N LEU A 125 -24.78 18.03 22.15
CA LEU A 125 -23.73 18.29 21.15
C LEU A 125 -22.32 18.20 21.76
N ALA A 126 -22.12 18.67 23.00
CA ALA A 126 -20.85 18.50 23.68
C ALA A 126 -20.50 17.02 23.91
N ARG A 127 -21.47 16.18 24.25
CA ARG A 127 -21.26 14.71 24.36
C ARG A 127 -20.87 14.09 23.01
N ARG A 128 -21.50 14.51 21.91
CA ARG A 128 -21.12 14.09 20.54
C ARG A 128 -19.70 14.52 20.20
N GLY A 129 -19.32 15.75 20.53
CA GLY A 129 -17.95 16.25 20.35
C GLY A 129 -16.91 15.47 21.14
N LEU A 130 -17.23 15.07 22.38
CA LEU A 130 -16.36 14.20 23.19
C LEU A 130 -16.24 12.79 22.60
N SER A 131 -17.37 12.17 22.20
CA SER A 131 -17.38 10.85 21.55
C SER A 131 -16.56 10.84 20.25
N LEU A 132 -16.69 11.89 19.43
CA LEU A 132 -15.94 12.06 18.20
C LEU A 132 -14.44 12.22 18.47
N ALA A 133 -14.07 13.08 19.42
CA ALA A 133 -12.67 13.28 19.83
C ALA A 133 -12.04 11.99 20.38
N ALA A 134 -12.81 11.15 21.07
CA ALA A 134 -12.34 9.87 21.60
C ALA A 134 -12.08 8.82 20.50
N GLN A 135 -12.70 8.96 19.33
CA GLN A 135 -12.56 8.03 18.19
C GLN A 135 -11.50 8.46 17.17
N LEU A 136 -11.28 9.76 16.99
CA LEU A 136 -10.32 10.29 16.00
C LEU A 136 -8.92 9.71 16.21
N ASN A 137 -8.34 9.17 15.12
CA ASN A 137 -7.03 8.50 15.12
C ASN A 137 -6.92 7.27 16.05
N ARG A 138 -8.06 6.71 16.48
CA ARG A 138 -8.14 5.57 17.42
C ARG A 138 -9.04 4.43 16.91
N LEU A 139 -9.37 4.45 15.61
CA LEU A 139 -10.14 3.40 14.95
C LEU A 139 -9.26 2.27 14.41
N THR A 140 -8.00 2.58 14.07
CA THR A 140 -6.95 1.62 13.73
C THR A 140 -5.68 1.99 14.48
N VAL A 141 -5.18 1.10 15.34
CA VAL A 141 -4.03 1.37 16.22
C VAL A 141 -3.07 0.18 16.26
N SER A 142 -1.83 0.38 16.68
CA SER A 142 -0.87 -0.73 16.84
C SER A 142 -1.02 -1.47 18.19
N ARG A 143 -1.66 -0.84 19.18
CA ARG A 143 -1.85 -1.38 20.52
C ARG A 143 -3.33 -1.44 20.89
N PRO A 144 -3.89 -2.62 21.21
CA PRO A 144 -5.32 -2.75 21.52
C PRO A 144 -5.81 -1.81 22.62
N GLU A 145 -4.98 -1.50 23.63
CA GLU A 145 -5.33 -0.56 24.71
C GLU A 145 -5.53 0.90 24.24
N GLU A 146 -5.03 1.25 23.06
CA GLU A 146 -5.19 2.58 22.48
C GLU A 146 -6.50 2.72 21.69
N LEU A 147 -7.21 1.62 21.39
CA LEU A 147 -8.49 1.68 20.68
C LEU A 147 -9.51 2.53 21.43
N ALA A 148 -10.37 3.19 20.66
CA ALA A 148 -11.54 3.83 21.23
C ALA A 148 -12.49 2.77 21.84
N ALA A 149 -13.17 3.12 22.94
CA ALA A 149 -14.29 2.32 23.41
C ALA A 149 -15.46 2.42 22.41
N ARG A 150 -16.27 1.35 22.31
CA ARG A 150 -17.43 1.36 21.41
C ARG A 150 -18.39 2.48 21.81
N PRO A 151 -18.65 3.46 20.92
CA PRO A 151 -19.54 4.56 21.26
C PRO A 151 -21.01 4.13 21.18
N GLU A 152 -21.82 4.67 22.09
CA GLU A 152 -23.25 4.37 22.13
C GLU A 152 -24.03 5.18 21.08
N GLU A 153 -23.75 6.48 21.01
CA GLU A 153 -24.63 7.43 20.33
C GLU A 153 -24.08 8.00 19.01
N LEU A 154 -22.75 8.02 18.83
CA LEU A 154 -22.09 8.57 17.62
C LEU A 154 -20.96 7.67 17.15
N LEU A 155 -20.98 7.31 15.87
CA LEU A 155 -19.96 6.48 15.24
C LEU A 155 -19.15 7.28 14.22
N LEU A 156 -17.84 7.25 14.37
CA LEU A 156 -16.90 7.74 13.36
C LEU A 156 -16.51 6.59 12.43
N VAL A 157 -16.52 6.85 11.13
CA VAL A 157 -15.91 6.00 10.11
C VAL A 157 -14.85 6.83 9.41
N ASP A 158 -13.59 6.44 9.58
CA ASP A 158 -12.49 7.01 8.79
C ASP A 158 -12.26 6.18 7.53
N LEU A 159 -12.57 6.76 6.38
CA LEU A 159 -12.37 6.10 5.09
C LEU A 159 -10.89 6.04 4.68
N ALA A 160 -9.99 6.76 5.36
CA ALA A 160 -8.55 6.62 5.15
C ALA A 160 -8.00 5.31 5.73
N ASP A 161 -8.72 4.67 6.66
CA ASP A 161 -8.39 3.35 7.21
C ASP A 161 -8.98 2.19 6.38
N ARG A 162 -9.73 2.49 5.31
CA ARG A 162 -10.42 1.48 4.51
C ARG A 162 -9.52 0.91 3.43
N ASP A 163 -9.28 -0.40 3.44
CA ASP A 163 -8.62 -1.09 2.33
C ASP A 163 -9.53 -1.14 1.08
N LEU A 164 -9.08 -0.51 0.00
CA LEU A 164 -9.69 -0.59 -1.32
C LEU A 164 -9.00 -1.59 -2.26
N LEU A 165 -7.84 -2.11 -1.87
CA LEU A 165 -7.02 -3.02 -2.67
C LEU A 165 -7.45 -4.47 -2.46
N ASP A 166 -8.76 -4.72 -2.51
CA ASP A 166 -9.34 -6.06 -2.47
C ASP A 166 -9.59 -6.58 -3.90
N ALA A 167 -9.22 -7.83 -4.17
CA ALA A 167 -9.31 -8.40 -5.51
C ALA A 167 -10.75 -8.43 -6.04
N ASN A 168 -11.73 -8.73 -5.17
CA ASN A 168 -13.14 -8.73 -5.57
C ASN A 168 -13.65 -7.32 -5.85
N LEU A 169 -13.25 -6.32 -5.05
CA LEU A 169 -13.58 -4.92 -5.29
C LEU A 169 -13.01 -4.44 -6.62
N ILE A 170 -11.74 -4.71 -6.91
CA ILE A 170 -11.09 -4.33 -8.16
C ILE A 170 -11.71 -5.05 -9.36
N ARG A 171 -12.03 -6.35 -9.23
CA ARG A 171 -12.74 -7.10 -10.29
C ARG A 171 -14.10 -6.47 -10.60
N ARG A 172 -14.88 -6.12 -9.57
CA ARG A 172 -16.14 -5.38 -9.76
C ARG A 172 -15.91 -4.01 -10.37
N ALA A 173 -14.89 -3.27 -9.93
CA ALA A 173 -14.55 -1.99 -10.50
C ALA A 173 -14.27 -2.10 -12.02
N LEU A 174 -13.51 -3.11 -12.43
CA LEU A 174 -13.29 -3.42 -13.84
C LEU A 174 -14.58 -3.75 -14.59
N GLN A 175 -15.48 -4.55 -14.01
CA GLN A 175 -16.79 -4.83 -14.63
C GLN A 175 -17.61 -3.55 -14.89
N HIS A 176 -17.53 -2.58 -13.98
CA HIS A 176 -18.21 -1.29 -14.13
C HIS A 176 -17.55 -0.36 -15.17
N LEU A 177 -16.24 -0.50 -15.43
CA LEU A 177 -15.52 0.27 -16.47
C LEU A 177 -15.51 -0.40 -17.83
N CYS A 178 -15.64 -1.71 -17.90
CA CYS A 178 -15.53 -2.48 -19.13
C CYS A 178 -16.93 -2.76 -19.67
N LEU A 179 -17.56 -1.72 -20.22
CA LEU A 179 -18.90 -1.76 -20.81
C LEU A 179 -18.83 -1.42 -22.32
N PRO A 180 -19.73 -1.97 -23.16
CA PRO A 180 -19.75 -1.67 -24.60
C PRO A 180 -19.85 -0.18 -24.93
N GLU A 181 -20.59 0.58 -24.13
CA GLU A 181 -20.74 2.04 -24.25
C GLU A 181 -19.43 2.84 -24.03
N HIS A 182 -18.41 2.23 -23.43
CA HIS A 182 -17.10 2.84 -23.22
C HIS A 182 -16.13 2.60 -24.38
N LEU A 183 -16.51 1.78 -25.36
CA LEU A 183 -15.72 1.60 -26.57
C LEU A 183 -15.54 2.94 -27.30
N PRO A 184 -14.37 3.16 -27.93
CA PRO A 184 -14.17 4.29 -28.83
C PRO A 184 -15.31 4.39 -29.85
N PRO A 185 -15.95 5.56 -30.06
CA PRO A 185 -17.04 5.73 -31.03
C PRO A 185 -16.52 5.70 -32.48
N HIS A 186 -16.10 4.52 -32.94
CA HIS A 186 -15.54 4.27 -34.25
C HIS A 186 -15.97 2.88 -34.75
N ALA A 187 -16.21 2.73 -36.05
CA ALA A 187 -16.69 1.46 -36.63
C ALA A 187 -15.72 0.28 -36.42
N ARG A 188 -14.43 0.59 -36.27
CA ARG A 188 -13.34 -0.37 -36.00
C ARG A 188 -12.79 -0.22 -34.58
N ALA A 189 -13.66 0.07 -33.60
CA ALA A 189 -13.26 0.31 -32.21
C ALA A 189 -12.34 -0.78 -31.66
N ASP A 190 -12.56 -2.01 -32.11
CA ASP A 190 -11.95 -3.22 -31.57
C ASP A 190 -10.56 -3.51 -32.14
N GLU A 191 -10.17 -2.76 -33.15
CA GLU A 191 -8.81 -2.80 -33.69
C GLU A 191 -7.90 -1.79 -32.99
N LEU A 192 -8.49 -0.82 -32.27
CA LEU A 192 -7.78 0.17 -31.48
C LEU A 192 -7.26 -0.45 -30.18
N SER A 193 -6.12 0.01 -29.68
CA SER A 193 -5.52 -0.48 -28.44
C SER A 193 -6.50 -0.46 -27.26
N SER A 194 -7.12 0.69 -26.98
CA SER A 194 -8.10 0.82 -25.90
C SER A 194 -9.34 -0.08 -26.08
N GLY A 195 -9.79 -0.28 -27.32
CA GLY A 195 -10.94 -1.16 -27.61
C GLY A 195 -10.62 -2.63 -27.37
N ARG A 196 -9.43 -3.09 -27.79
CA ARG A 196 -8.94 -4.44 -27.46
C ARG A 196 -8.80 -4.67 -25.96
N ASN A 197 -8.26 -3.68 -25.25
CA ASN A 197 -8.11 -3.75 -23.79
C ASN A 197 -9.47 -3.84 -23.08
N LEU A 198 -10.45 -3.04 -23.52
CA LEU A 198 -11.83 -3.13 -23.04
C LEU A 198 -12.42 -4.50 -23.29
N ARG A 199 -12.30 -5.04 -24.52
CA ARG A 199 -12.82 -6.37 -24.87
C ARG A 199 -12.23 -7.49 -24.05
N LEU A 200 -10.90 -7.51 -23.88
CA LEU A 200 -10.23 -8.48 -23.01
C LEU A 200 -10.88 -8.53 -21.62
N PHE A 201 -11.08 -7.36 -21.02
CA PHE A 201 -11.71 -7.25 -19.71
C PHE A 201 -13.24 -7.25 -19.73
N MET A 202 -13.90 -7.33 -20.88
CA MET A 202 -15.34 -7.60 -21.00
C MET A 202 -15.57 -9.12 -21.06
N GLU A 203 -14.75 -9.82 -21.83
CA GLU A 203 -14.93 -11.22 -22.21
C GLU A 203 -14.27 -12.20 -21.22
N SER A 204 -13.24 -11.78 -20.48
CA SER A 204 -12.48 -12.68 -19.60
C SER A 204 -12.53 -12.26 -18.12
N ASP A 205 -13.24 -13.06 -17.30
CA ASP A 205 -13.17 -12.94 -15.83
C ASP A 205 -11.78 -13.24 -15.29
N VAL A 206 -11.06 -14.19 -15.90
CA VAL A 206 -9.71 -14.57 -15.52
C VAL A 206 -8.74 -13.40 -15.72
N ALA A 207 -8.83 -12.67 -16.84
CA ALA A 207 -8.00 -11.49 -17.07
C ALA A 207 -8.29 -10.38 -16.05
N ARG A 208 -9.57 -10.17 -15.69
CA ARG A 208 -9.97 -9.22 -14.63
C ARG A 208 -9.38 -9.62 -13.28
N ASP A 209 -9.48 -10.90 -12.92
CA ASP A 209 -8.98 -11.44 -11.66
C ASP A 209 -7.45 -11.31 -11.55
N ARG A 210 -6.72 -11.67 -12.62
CA ARG A 210 -5.26 -11.58 -12.64
C ARG A 210 -4.77 -10.14 -12.55
N LEU A 211 -5.40 -9.19 -13.25
CA LEU A 211 -5.09 -7.77 -13.07
C LEU A 211 -5.38 -7.31 -11.64
N ALA A 212 -6.50 -7.73 -11.06
CA ALA A 212 -6.84 -7.40 -9.68
C ALA A 212 -5.77 -7.90 -8.70
N ARG A 213 -5.34 -9.17 -8.80
CA ARG A 213 -4.28 -9.75 -7.97
C ARG A 213 -2.96 -9.00 -8.08
N LEU A 214 -2.55 -8.61 -9.29
CA LEU A 214 -1.33 -7.80 -9.49
C LEU A 214 -1.43 -6.43 -8.81
N LEU A 215 -2.57 -5.76 -8.92
CA LEU A 215 -2.79 -4.46 -8.27
C LEU A 215 -2.84 -4.56 -6.75
N VAL A 216 -3.42 -5.64 -6.20
CA VAL A 216 -3.36 -5.93 -4.76
C VAL A 216 -1.92 -6.13 -4.30
N ALA A 217 -1.14 -6.95 -5.02
CA ALA A 217 0.26 -7.20 -4.69
C ALA A 217 1.13 -5.92 -4.77
N ALA A 218 0.92 -5.11 -5.81
CA ALA A 218 1.57 -3.81 -5.95
C ALA A 218 1.22 -2.87 -4.78
N GLY A 219 -0.08 -2.74 -4.51
CA GLY A 219 -0.59 -1.81 -3.52
C GLY A 219 -0.26 -2.19 -2.07
N ALA A 220 -0.08 -3.48 -1.76
CA ALA A 220 0.37 -3.96 -0.45
C ALA A 220 1.75 -3.39 -0.03
N ARG A 221 2.54 -2.88 -0.98
CA ARG A 221 3.86 -2.27 -0.72
C ARG A 221 3.82 -0.75 -0.64
N LEU A 222 2.66 -0.14 -0.89
CA LEU A 222 2.49 1.29 -0.71
C LEU A 222 2.45 1.61 0.78
N ARG A 223 3.19 2.65 1.18
CA ARG A 223 3.16 3.17 2.56
C ARG A 223 1.90 3.97 2.87
N ARG A 224 1.05 4.18 1.88
CA ARG A 224 -0.08 5.11 1.87
C ARG A 224 -1.34 4.41 1.44
N HIS A 225 -2.45 4.91 1.97
CA HIS A 225 -3.80 4.54 1.57
C HIS A 225 -4.07 4.89 0.10
N VAL A 226 -4.69 3.97 -0.64
CA VAL A 226 -5.13 4.18 -2.02
C VAL A 226 -6.59 4.62 -2.00
N THR A 227 -6.85 5.85 -2.44
CA THR A 227 -8.21 6.39 -2.57
C THR A 227 -8.95 5.78 -3.77
N PHE A 228 -10.29 5.84 -3.77
CA PHE A 228 -11.09 5.42 -4.93
C PHE A 228 -10.69 6.19 -6.19
N ARG A 229 -10.36 7.48 -6.07
CA ARG A 229 -9.87 8.30 -7.19
C ARG A 229 -8.61 7.71 -7.82
N GLN A 230 -7.62 7.35 -7.00
CA GLN A 230 -6.37 6.75 -7.48
C GLN A 230 -6.62 5.39 -8.11
N LEU A 231 -7.47 4.55 -7.50
CA LEU A 231 -7.86 3.26 -8.07
C LEU A 231 -8.52 3.43 -9.45
N TRP A 232 -9.52 4.30 -9.57
CA TRP A 232 -10.19 4.57 -10.84
C TRP A 232 -9.23 5.12 -11.89
N GLY A 233 -8.35 6.04 -11.50
CA GLY A 233 -7.34 6.58 -12.40
C GLY A 233 -6.38 5.52 -12.93
N ALA A 234 -5.93 4.60 -12.06
CA ALA A 234 -5.02 3.52 -12.45
C ALA A 234 -5.70 2.51 -13.39
N LEU A 235 -6.94 2.11 -13.11
CA LEU A 235 -7.72 1.21 -13.98
C LEU A 235 -7.99 1.86 -15.35
N ALA A 236 -8.42 3.12 -15.36
CA ALA A 236 -8.67 3.86 -16.60
C ALA A 236 -7.40 4.02 -17.43
N TYR A 237 -6.26 4.31 -16.80
CA TYR A 237 -4.97 4.39 -17.49
C TYR A 237 -4.53 3.03 -18.05
N THR A 238 -4.69 1.97 -17.27
CA THR A 238 -4.39 0.59 -17.71
C THR A 238 -5.15 0.24 -18.99
N ILE A 239 -6.42 0.65 -19.08
CA ILE A 239 -7.25 0.41 -20.26
C ILE A 239 -6.87 1.33 -21.44
N THR A 240 -6.68 2.63 -21.19
CA THR A 240 -6.66 3.67 -22.24
C THR A 240 -5.31 4.29 -22.54
N ALA A 241 -4.31 4.11 -21.68
CA ALA A 241 -3.05 4.88 -21.63
C ALA A 241 -3.23 6.41 -21.65
N GLY A 242 -4.42 6.92 -21.31
CA GLY A 242 -4.73 8.35 -21.44
C GLY A 242 -4.79 8.85 -22.89
N LYS A 243 -4.83 7.96 -23.89
CA LYS A 243 -4.77 8.30 -25.32
C LYS A 243 -6.03 9.06 -25.79
N PRO A 244 -5.91 10.25 -26.38
CA PRO A 244 -7.05 10.91 -27.03
C PRO A 244 -7.49 10.16 -28.28
N MET A 245 -8.72 10.41 -28.75
CA MET A 245 -9.24 9.81 -29.99
C MET A 245 -8.31 10.02 -31.20
N SER A 246 -7.69 11.20 -31.33
CA SER A 246 -6.76 11.49 -32.42
C SER A 246 -5.55 10.55 -32.45
N ALA A 247 -5.03 10.17 -31.27
CA ALA A 247 -3.92 9.22 -31.15
C ALA A 247 -4.38 7.79 -31.50
N LEU A 248 -5.58 7.38 -31.05
CA LEU A 248 -6.14 6.07 -31.41
C LEU A 248 -6.35 5.94 -32.93
N LEU A 249 -6.88 6.97 -33.59
CA LEU A 249 -7.09 6.93 -35.04
C LEU A 249 -5.78 6.84 -35.85
N ALA A 250 -4.66 7.31 -35.30
CA ALA A 250 -3.35 7.14 -35.90
C ALA A 250 -2.88 5.66 -35.86
N GLU A 251 -3.30 4.88 -34.86
CA GLU A 251 -2.95 3.45 -34.75
C GLU A 251 -3.47 2.64 -35.94
N LEU A 252 -4.66 3.00 -36.46
CA LEU A 252 -5.24 2.36 -37.65
C LEU A 252 -4.43 2.59 -38.93
N ARG A 253 -3.58 3.62 -38.95
CA ARG A 253 -2.74 4.00 -40.11
C ARG A 253 -1.31 3.46 -40.01
N GLY A 254 -0.81 3.21 -38.79
CA GLY A 254 0.60 2.98 -38.50
C GLY A 254 1.01 1.55 -38.16
N GLY A 255 0.06 0.62 -37.95
CA GLY A 255 0.31 -0.81 -37.85
C GLY A 255 1.44 -1.26 -36.93
N GLU A 256 1.20 -1.31 -35.61
CA GLU A 256 1.44 -2.48 -34.75
C GLU A 256 0.92 -2.19 -33.32
N ALA A 257 0.49 -3.24 -32.62
CA ALA A 257 -0.33 -3.20 -31.42
C ALA A 257 0.43 -3.45 -30.10
N LEU A 258 1.69 -3.86 -30.18
CA LEU A 258 2.46 -4.33 -29.03
C LEU A 258 3.10 -3.13 -28.31
N GLY A 259 3.12 -3.15 -26.97
CA GLY A 259 3.37 -1.95 -26.17
C GLY A 259 2.11 -1.10 -25.90
N SER A 260 0.93 -1.58 -26.29
CA SER A 260 -0.36 -0.91 -26.04
C SER A 260 -1.38 -1.77 -25.27
N LEU A 261 -0.88 -2.85 -24.65
CA LEU A 261 -1.66 -3.79 -23.86
C LEU A 261 -1.83 -3.29 -22.42
N PRO A 262 -2.77 -3.86 -21.64
CA PRO A 262 -3.06 -3.34 -20.32
C PRO A 262 -1.85 -3.34 -19.39
N LEU A 263 -1.09 -4.44 -19.34
CA LEU A 263 0.11 -4.49 -18.49
C LEU A 263 1.28 -3.68 -19.06
N ASP A 264 1.33 -3.43 -20.37
CA ASP A 264 2.31 -2.49 -20.92
C ASP A 264 2.04 -1.07 -20.43
N HIS A 265 0.76 -0.68 -20.38
CA HIS A 265 0.36 0.60 -19.79
C HIS A 265 0.58 0.63 -18.29
N LEU A 266 0.15 -0.41 -17.56
CA LEU A 266 0.26 -0.49 -16.10
C LEU A 266 1.72 -0.35 -15.61
N THR A 267 2.66 -0.92 -16.38
CA THR A 267 4.09 -0.94 -16.05
C THR A 267 4.88 0.13 -16.81
N SER A 268 4.20 1.04 -17.52
CA SER A 268 4.88 2.09 -18.29
C SER A 268 5.53 3.14 -17.37
N GLY A 269 6.53 3.84 -17.91
CA GLY A 269 7.12 5.03 -17.27
C GLY A 269 6.23 6.28 -17.36
N ASP A 270 5.18 6.25 -18.19
CA ASP A 270 4.42 7.43 -18.59
C ASP A 270 3.23 7.74 -17.66
N GLY A 271 2.79 6.74 -16.88
CA GLY A 271 1.75 6.90 -15.87
C GLY A 271 2.27 7.60 -14.62
N GLN A 272 1.52 8.57 -14.08
CA GLN A 272 1.95 9.42 -12.95
C GLN A 272 1.27 9.12 -11.60
N LEU A 273 0.66 7.94 -11.43
CA LEU A 273 -0.04 7.56 -10.21
C LEU A 273 0.80 6.62 -9.35
N GLU A 274 0.80 6.81 -8.02
CA GLU A 274 1.57 5.99 -7.08
C GLU A 274 1.28 4.47 -7.23
N LEU A 275 0.03 4.08 -7.52
CA LEU A 275 -0.32 2.68 -7.76
C LEU A 275 0.28 2.12 -9.07
N LEU A 276 0.44 2.95 -10.10
CA LEU A 276 1.11 2.56 -11.35
C LEU A 276 2.63 2.42 -11.12
N ASP A 277 3.22 3.33 -10.35
CA ASP A 277 4.63 3.23 -9.94
C ASP A 277 4.90 1.96 -9.13
N ALA A 278 3.99 1.61 -8.23
CA ALA A 278 4.05 0.37 -7.47
C ALA A 278 3.95 -0.85 -8.37
N ALA A 279 2.99 -0.86 -9.30
CA ALA A 279 2.81 -1.98 -10.22
C ALA A 279 4.04 -2.18 -11.12
N ARG A 280 4.61 -1.10 -11.65
CA ARG A 280 5.85 -1.13 -12.43
C ARG A 280 7.04 -1.72 -11.66
N ARG A 281 7.16 -1.40 -10.37
CA ARG A 281 8.30 -1.84 -9.55
C ARG A 281 8.17 -3.28 -9.06
N TRP A 282 6.96 -3.72 -8.76
CA TRP A 282 6.76 -4.93 -7.95
C TRP A 282 5.77 -5.93 -8.52
N ALA A 283 5.02 -5.57 -9.56
CA ALA A 283 3.96 -6.40 -10.11
C ALA A 283 4.05 -6.58 -11.63
N ASP A 284 5.25 -6.48 -12.22
CA ASP A 284 5.48 -6.75 -13.63
C ASP A 284 5.85 -8.23 -13.88
N PRO A 285 4.96 -9.04 -14.48
CA PRO A 285 5.24 -10.45 -14.75
C PRO A 285 6.40 -10.67 -15.74
N ALA A 286 6.81 -9.64 -16.50
CA ALA A 286 7.96 -9.73 -17.38
C ALA A 286 9.27 -10.04 -16.63
N THR A 287 9.33 -9.71 -15.34
CA THR A 287 10.52 -9.88 -14.48
C THR A 287 10.68 -11.29 -13.90
N VAL A 288 9.64 -12.12 -13.94
CA VAL A 288 9.66 -13.48 -13.36
C VAL A 288 10.40 -14.43 -14.29
N ALA A 289 11.48 -15.09 -13.88
CA ALA A 289 12.14 -16.08 -14.75
C ALA A 289 11.22 -17.30 -15.05
N ALA A 290 11.04 -17.63 -16.32
CA ALA A 290 10.23 -18.79 -16.76
C ALA A 290 10.90 -19.45 -17.98
N PRO A 291 11.99 -20.22 -17.80
CA PRO A 291 12.93 -20.56 -18.88
C PRO A 291 12.31 -21.14 -20.15
N ALA A 292 11.42 -22.14 -20.03
CA ALA A 292 10.79 -22.78 -21.19
C ALA A 292 9.83 -21.84 -21.94
N LEU A 293 9.04 -21.08 -21.19
CA LEU A 293 8.17 -20.05 -21.76
C LEU A 293 9.00 -18.93 -22.40
N ASP A 294 10.07 -18.52 -21.75
CA ASP A 294 10.94 -17.44 -22.21
C ASP A 294 11.60 -17.76 -23.55
N GLU A 295 12.10 -18.99 -23.70
CA GLU A 295 12.67 -19.48 -24.95
C GLU A 295 11.63 -19.53 -26.07
N ALA A 296 10.44 -20.08 -25.82
CA ALA A 296 9.36 -20.15 -26.81
C ALA A 296 8.89 -18.76 -27.25
N LEU A 297 8.69 -17.84 -26.31
CA LEU A 297 8.33 -16.46 -26.62
C LEU A 297 9.44 -15.73 -27.39
N TRP A 298 10.71 -16.00 -27.08
CA TRP A 298 11.84 -15.39 -27.79
C TRP A 298 11.93 -15.84 -29.24
N LEU A 299 11.86 -17.15 -29.49
CA LEU A 299 12.04 -17.75 -30.81
C LEU A 299 10.81 -17.58 -31.70
N ASP A 300 9.63 -17.90 -31.16
CA ASP A 300 8.38 -18.05 -31.93
C ASP A 300 7.38 -16.91 -31.68
N GLY A 301 7.59 -16.09 -30.65
CA GLY A 301 6.66 -15.04 -30.25
C GLY A 301 5.36 -15.57 -29.64
N ARG A 302 5.31 -16.86 -29.29
CA ARG A 302 4.10 -17.55 -28.81
C ARG A 302 4.44 -18.60 -27.73
N PRO A 303 3.58 -18.79 -26.73
CA PRO A 303 3.74 -19.88 -25.77
C PRO A 303 3.58 -21.24 -26.47
N PRO A 304 4.18 -22.31 -25.92
CA PRO A 304 3.96 -23.67 -26.40
C PRO A 304 2.48 -24.06 -26.34
N ARG A 305 1.98 -24.75 -27.38
CA ARG A 305 0.57 -25.23 -27.39
C ARG A 305 0.25 -26.22 -26.27
N ALA A 306 1.25 -26.91 -25.74
CA ALA A 306 1.09 -27.83 -24.62
C ALA A 306 0.73 -27.09 -23.32
N ASP A 307 0.99 -25.77 -23.24
CA ASP A 307 0.84 -24.98 -22.02
C ASP A 307 -0.55 -24.30 -21.92
N GLY A 308 -1.49 -24.76 -22.74
CA GLY A 308 -2.90 -24.34 -22.76
C GLY A 308 -3.24 -23.38 -23.90
N ASP A 309 -4.37 -22.71 -23.76
CA ASP A 309 -4.98 -21.87 -24.79
C ASP A 309 -5.07 -20.40 -24.39
N TRP A 310 -5.37 -19.56 -25.38
CA TRP A 310 -5.68 -18.15 -25.16
C TRP A 310 -7.11 -18.00 -24.64
N LEU A 311 -7.25 -17.15 -23.63
CA LEU A 311 -8.53 -16.82 -22.98
C LEU A 311 -9.39 -15.86 -23.82
N THR A 312 -8.86 -15.35 -24.94
CA THR A 312 -9.57 -14.49 -25.89
C THR A 312 -9.17 -14.85 -27.32
N ASP A 313 -10.01 -14.48 -28.29
CA ASP A 313 -9.65 -14.63 -29.69
C ASP A 313 -8.44 -13.72 -30.04
N ARG A 314 -7.28 -14.33 -30.33
CA ARG A 314 -6.04 -13.65 -30.70
C ARG A 314 -5.76 -13.64 -32.20
N THR A 315 -6.75 -13.94 -33.04
CA THR A 315 -6.59 -13.91 -34.51
C THR A 315 -6.10 -12.57 -35.08
N THR A 316 -6.01 -11.52 -34.26
CA THR A 316 -5.64 -10.15 -34.65
C THR A 316 -4.20 -9.72 -34.38
N PHE A 317 -3.38 -10.47 -33.62
CA PHE A 317 -1.98 -10.08 -33.38
C PHE A 317 -1.04 -10.80 -34.35
N LYS A 318 -0.63 -10.13 -35.42
CA LYS A 318 0.59 -10.51 -36.13
C LYS A 318 1.76 -10.16 -35.22
N ILE A 319 2.48 -11.18 -34.75
CA ILE A 319 3.58 -11.01 -33.81
C ILE A 319 4.84 -11.47 -34.52
N GLU A 320 5.71 -10.53 -34.85
CA GLU A 320 7.10 -10.85 -35.17
C GLU A 320 7.84 -11.28 -33.89
N SER A 321 8.61 -12.37 -33.98
CA SER A 321 9.32 -12.91 -32.82
C SER A 321 10.51 -12.02 -32.42
N PRO A 322 10.79 -11.87 -31.12
CA PRO A 322 11.95 -11.14 -30.62
C PRO A 322 13.27 -11.54 -31.28
N ALA A 323 13.49 -12.84 -31.53
CA ALA A 323 14.71 -13.34 -32.17
C ALA A 323 14.91 -12.77 -33.59
N ARG A 324 13.83 -12.57 -34.37
CA ARG A 324 13.93 -11.97 -35.71
C ARG A 324 14.27 -10.49 -35.65
N LEU A 325 13.59 -9.74 -34.77
CA LEU A 325 13.91 -8.33 -34.51
C LEU A 325 15.37 -8.17 -34.05
N TRP A 326 15.85 -9.07 -33.20
CA TRP A 326 17.22 -9.09 -32.74
C TRP A 326 18.20 -9.33 -33.88
N ALA A 327 17.94 -10.33 -34.73
CA ALA A 327 18.77 -10.64 -35.90
C ALA A 327 18.78 -9.49 -36.92
N ALA A 328 17.70 -8.71 -37.01
CA ALA A 328 17.62 -7.51 -37.83
C ALA A 328 18.29 -6.26 -37.20
N GLY A 329 18.89 -6.38 -36.01
CA GLY A 329 19.58 -5.28 -35.33
C GLY A 329 18.69 -4.40 -34.45
N HIS A 330 17.39 -4.73 -34.32
CA HIS A 330 16.42 -3.98 -33.51
C HIS A 330 16.39 -4.46 -32.04
N HIS A 331 17.55 -4.48 -31.38
CA HIS A 331 17.72 -5.09 -30.05
C HIS A 331 16.80 -4.54 -28.96
N ALA A 332 16.68 -3.22 -28.85
CA ALA A 332 15.82 -2.59 -27.85
C ALA A 332 14.33 -2.92 -28.08
N GLU A 333 13.93 -3.06 -29.34
CA GLU A 333 12.57 -3.45 -29.71
C GLU A 333 12.31 -4.92 -29.41
N ALA A 334 13.28 -5.80 -29.70
CA ALA A 334 13.20 -7.22 -29.34
C ALA A 334 13.01 -7.43 -27.82
N LEU A 335 13.73 -6.67 -26.99
CA LEU A 335 13.57 -6.73 -25.53
C LEU A 335 12.19 -6.23 -25.07
N ARG A 336 11.72 -5.10 -25.63
CA ARG A 336 10.35 -4.61 -25.34
C ARG A 336 9.29 -5.59 -25.80
N ARG A 337 9.48 -6.23 -26.96
CA ARG A 337 8.61 -7.25 -27.52
C ARG A 337 8.52 -8.44 -26.57
N MET A 338 9.66 -8.93 -26.08
CA MET A 338 9.71 -10.05 -25.14
C MET A 338 8.93 -9.74 -23.85
N ALA A 339 9.14 -8.57 -23.25
CA ALA A 339 8.40 -8.16 -22.06
C ALA A 339 6.88 -8.06 -22.30
N SER A 340 6.46 -7.43 -23.40
CA SER A 340 5.05 -7.28 -23.79
C SER A 340 4.37 -8.65 -24.05
N LEU A 341 5.08 -9.59 -24.66
CA LEU A 341 4.59 -10.95 -24.88
C LEU A 341 4.36 -11.71 -23.57
N LYS A 342 5.30 -11.61 -22.64
CA LYS A 342 5.17 -12.25 -21.33
C LYS A 342 4.02 -11.66 -20.51
N ARG A 343 3.84 -10.36 -20.59
CA ARG A 343 2.71 -9.64 -19.97
C ARG A 343 1.35 -10.06 -20.52
N ILE A 344 1.21 -10.23 -21.84
CA ILE A 344 -0.07 -10.73 -22.40
C ILE A 344 -0.31 -12.20 -22.10
N VAL A 345 0.74 -13.04 -22.05
CA VAL A 345 0.61 -14.41 -21.55
C VAL A 345 0.09 -14.40 -20.11
N ALA A 346 0.68 -13.55 -19.25
CA ALA A 346 0.28 -13.42 -17.86
C ALA A 346 -1.22 -13.10 -17.72
N LEU A 347 -1.77 -12.17 -18.51
CA LEU A 347 -3.20 -11.84 -18.44
C LEU A 347 -4.12 -12.83 -19.16
N ALA A 348 -3.76 -13.25 -20.38
CA ALA A 348 -4.71 -13.79 -21.35
C ALA A 348 -4.41 -15.23 -21.81
N HIS A 349 -3.48 -15.95 -21.19
CA HIS A 349 -3.17 -17.35 -21.50
C HIS A 349 -3.19 -18.23 -20.25
N ASP A 350 -3.45 -19.52 -20.38
CA ASP A 350 -3.48 -20.47 -19.25
C ASP A 350 -2.15 -20.49 -18.48
N ALA A 351 -1.02 -20.64 -19.18
CA ALA A 351 0.34 -20.50 -18.63
C ALA A 351 0.60 -19.21 -17.83
N GLY A 352 -0.22 -18.19 -18.01
CA GLY A 352 -0.12 -16.93 -17.26
C GLY A 352 -0.29 -17.11 -15.75
N GLU A 353 -1.01 -18.14 -15.28
CA GLU A 353 -1.26 -18.33 -13.84
C GLU A 353 0.04 -18.52 -13.05
N ALA A 354 1.02 -19.24 -13.61
CA ALA A 354 2.31 -19.44 -12.99
C ALA A 354 3.07 -18.11 -12.85
N LEU A 355 2.99 -17.22 -13.86
CA LEU A 355 3.61 -15.90 -13.81
C LEU A 355 2.95 -15.01 -12.75
N ILE A 356 1.61 -14.98 -12.72
CA ILE A 356 0.86 -14.18 -11.73
C ILE A 356 1.15 -14.70 -10.32
N SER A 357 1.11 -16.02 -10.12
CA SER A 357 1.40 -16.63 -8.83
C SER A 357 2.84 -16.37 -8.41
N ALA A 358 3.83 -16.45 -9.31
CA ALA A 358 5.21 -16.11 -8.95
C ALA A 358 5.39 -14.64 -8.54
N VAL A 359 4.73 -13.69 -9.21
CA VAL A 359 4.73 -12.27 -8.80
C VAL A 359 4.07 -12.09 -7.44
N VAL A 360 2.90 -12.70 -7.25
CA VAL A 360 2.12 -12.56 -6.02
C VAL A 360 2.82 -13.28 -4.88
N GLU A 361 3.21 -14.55 -5.01
CA GLU A 361 3.76 -15.42 -3.97
C GLU A 361 5.26 -15.23 -3.73
N GLY A 362 6.04 -14.89 -4.76
CA GLY A 362 7.48 -14.59 -4.62
C GLY A 362 7.76 -13.37 -3.74
N ASP A 363 6.72 -12.61 -3.41
CA ASP A 363 6.77 -11.46 -2.53
C ASP A 363 6.86 -11.83 -1.04
N GLN A 364 8.08 -12.00 -0.52
CA GLN A 364 8.31 -12.24 0.91
C GLN A 364 8.38 -10.96 1.76
N SER A 365 8.15 -9.78 1.19
CA SER A 365 8.43 -8.54 1.93
C SER A 365 7.20 -7.97 2.63
N VAL A 366 6.04 -8.64 2.61
CA VAL A 366 4.80 -8.12 3.22
C VAL A 366 4.60 -8.68 4.65
N PRO A 367 4.31 -7.85 5.67
CA PRO A 367 4.20 -8.30 7.06
C PRO A 367 3.13 -9.37 7.32
N SER A 368 2.01 -9.37 6.60
CA SER A 368 0.93 -10.35 6.78
C SER A 368 1.30 -11.78 6.41
N ARG A 369 2.42 -11.99 5.69
CA ARG A 369 2.89 -13.34 5.28
C ARG A 369 3.65 -14.09 6.36
N PHE A 370 4.05 -13.39 7.40
CA PHE A 370 4.77 -13.98 8.52
C PHE A 370 3.84 -14.04 9.71
N ASN A 371 3.89 -15.12 10.49
CA ASN A 371 3.43 -15.05 11.87
C ASN A 371 4.38 -14.16 12.70
N ASP A 372 3.99 -13.82 13.93
CA ASP A 372 4.76 -12.86 14.74
C ASP A 372 6.15 -13.35 15.10
N GLU A 373 6.33 -14.65 15.34
CA GLU A 373 7.63 -15.26 15.64
C GLU A 373 8.56 -15.19 14.43
N ALA A 374 8.10 -15.60 13.25
CA ALA A 374 8.89 -15.55 12.02
C ALA A 374 9.23 -14.11 11.63
N LEU A 375 8.30 -13.16 11.83
CA LEU A 375 8.53 -11.75 11.54
C LEU A 375 9.56 -11.16 12.51
N LEU A 376 9.47 -11.49 13.80
CA LEU A 376 10.46 -11.09 14.80
C LEU A 376 11.84 -11.62 14.42
N GLN A 377 11.98 -12.92 14.15
CA GLN A 377 13.26 -13.53 13.79
C GLN A 377 13.85 -12.93 12.51
N ARG A 378 13.03 -12.68 11.49
CA ARG A 378 13.44 -12.00 10.26
C ARG A 378 13.93 -10.59 10.55
N ALA A 379 13.19 -9.82 11.36
CA ALA A 379 13.56 -8.47 11.72
C ALA A 379 14.88 -8.43 12.51
N LEU A 380 15.03 -9.28 13.53
CA LEU A 380 16.24 -9.35 14.35
C LEU A 380 17.46 -9.75 13.52
N THR A 381 17.33 -10.81 12.72
CA THR A 381 18.42 -11.30 11.85
C THR A 381 18.83 -10.23 10.85
N GLY A 382 17.87 -9.61 10.16
CA GLY A 382 18.15 -8.54 9.22
C GLY A 382 18.78 -7.31 9.88
N LEU A 383 18.25 -6.87 11.03
CA LEU A 383 18.77 -5.70 11.77
C LEU A 383 20.21 -5.92 12.24
N ARG A 384 20.51 -7.09 12.80
CA ARG A 384 21.87 -7.48 13.16
C ARG A 384 22.77 -7.49 11.93
N ARG A 385 22.28 -8.07 10.84
CA ARG A 385 23.03 -8.21 9.59
C ARG A 385 23.20 -6.93 8.78
N LEU A 386 22.51 -5.85 9.14
CA LEU A 386 22.87 -4.53 8.61
C LEU A 386 24.27 -4.07 9.05
N PHE A 387 24.78 -4.59 10.17
CA PHE A 387 26.08 -4.19 10.73
C PHE A 387 27.12 -5.31 10.67
N VAL A 388 26.72 -6.57 10.82
CA VAL A 388 27.62 -7.73 10.80
C VAL A 388 27.20 -8.68 9.67
N SER A 389 28.03 -8.88 8.65
CA SER A 389 27.67 -9.74 7.52
C SER A 389 27.43 -11.20 7.96
N PRO A 390 26.63 -12.00 7.22
CA PRO A 390 26.51 -13.44 7.48
C PRO A 390 27.86 -14.15 7.64
N ARG A 391 28.85 -13.77 6.83
CA ARG A 391 30.22 -14.30 6.92
C ARG A 391 30.92 -13.91 8.22
N ASP A 392 30.81 -12.66 8.64
CA ASP A 392 31.52 -12.14 9.83
C ASP A 392 30.84 -12.53 11.15
N GLU A 393 29.55 -12.91 11.10
CA GLU A 393 28.77 -13.38 12.25
C GLU A 393 29.41 -14.60 12.92
N VAL A 394 30.10 -15.46 12.16
CA VAL A 394 30.82 -16.64 12.68
C VAL A 394 32.00 -16.26 13.59
N GLY A 395 32.64 -15.12 13.31
CA GLY A 395 33.76 -14.60 14.10
C GLY A 395 33.35 -13.60 15.18
N ALA A 396 32.07 -13.22 15.24
CA ALA A 396 31.58 -12.25 16.19
C ALA A 396 31.52 -12.82 17.62
N PRO A 397 31.73 -11.99 18.67
CA PRO A 397 31.54 -12.42 20.04
C PRO A 397 30.14 -12.99 20.29
N GLY A 398 30.03 -14.11 21.00
CA GLY A 398 28.77 -14.84 21.16
C GLY A 398 27.63 -13.99 21.74
N TRP A 399 27.91 -13.05 22.65
CA TRP A 399 26.90 -12.15 23.21
C TRP A 399 26.30 -11.19 22.17
N LEU A 400 27.03 -10.84 21.11
CA LEU A 400 26.58 -9.93 20.06
C LEU A 400 25.48 -10.58 19.20
N VAL A 401 25.46 -11.91 19.11
CA VAL A 401 24.52 -12.65 18.26
C VAL A 401 23.28 -13.17 19.01
N THR A 402 23.21 -13.01 20.34
CA THR A 402 22.08 -13.51 21.15
C THR A 402 20.81 -12.64 21.07
N GLY A 403 20.86 -11.47 20.43
CA GLY A 403 19.73 -10.56 20.34
C GLY A 403 19.94 -9.46 19.30
N LEU A 404 19.43 -8.26 19.59
CA LEU A 404 19.62 -7.05 18.79
C LEU A 404 20.75 -6.19 19.39
N PRO A 405 21.94 -6.12 18.75
CA PRO A 405 22.99 -5.21 19.18
C PRO A 405 22.59 -3.74 19.07
N LEU A 406 22.91 -2.97 20.11
CA LEU A 406 22.71 -1.54 20.13
C LEU A 406 23.93 -0.82 19.56
N TRP A 407 23.96 -0.66 18.24
CA TRP A 407 25.01 0.07 17.56
C TRP A 407 24.85 1.58 17.69
N CYS A 408 25.88 2.24 18.20
CA CYS A 408 26.02 3.69 18.24
C CYS A 408 27.16 4.12 17.31
N GLY A 409 26.84 4.94 16.31
CA GLY A 409 27.86 5.55 15.45
C GLY A 409 28.52 6.73 16.16
N HIS A 410 29.85 6.73 16.25
CA HIS A 410 30.61 7.82 16.87
C HIS A 410 31.45 8.53 15.81
N SER A 411 31.23 9.84 15.61
CA SER A 411 32.20 10.69 14.93
C SER A 411 32.08 12.13 15.43
N TYR A 412 33.23 12.76 15.66
CA TYR A 412 33.35 14.20 15.89
C TYR A 412 33.44 14.98 14.56
N GLN A 413 33.50 14.27 13.42
CA GLN A 413 33.54 14.81 12.08
C GLN A 413 32.20 14.61 11.37
N ASP A 414 31.90 15.45 10.37
CA ASP A 414 30.67 15.37 9.59
C ASP A 414 30.77 14.32 8.47
N GLU A 415 31.02 13.06 8.86
CA GLU A 415 31.10 11.93 7.91
C GLU A 415 29.72 11.29 7.69
N PRO A 416 29.44 10.58 6.59
CA PRO A 416 28.21 9.79 6.50
C PRO A 416 28.17 8.67 7.57
N ALA A 417 26.99 8.33 8.11
CA ALA A 417 26.85 7.23 9.07
C ALA A 417 27.37 5.88 8.54
N GLU A 418 27.46 5.70 7.23
CA GLU A 418 27.95 4.48 6.59
C GLU A 418 29.49 4.38 6.56
N GLU A 419 30.18 5.47 6.92
CA GLU A 419 31.65 5.57 6.86
C GLU A 419 32.29 5.69 8.24
N ARG A 420 31.46 5.88 9.28
CA ARG A 420 31.92 6.09 10.66
C ARG A 420 32.08 4.77 11.43
N PRO A 421 33.01 4.70 12.39
CA PRO A 421 33.07 3.61 13.37
C PRO A 421 31.78 3.48 14.18
N HIS A 422 31.38 2.23 14.43
CA HIS A 422 30.23 1.90 15.27
C HIS A 422 30.68 1.08 16.46
N VAL A 423 30.08 1.38 17.62
CA VAL A 423 30.32 0.66 18.86
C VAL A 423 29.02 0.04 19.32
N ALA A 424 29.05 -1.25 19.68
CA ALA A 424 27.99 -1.92 20.42
C ALA A 424 28.48 -2.20 21.83
N VAL A 425 27.71 -1.79 22.85
CA VAL A 425 28.01 -2.04 24.27
C VAL A 425 26.95 -2.86 24.99
N ALA A 426 25.84 -3.14 24.30
CA ALA A 426 24.70 -3.85 24.84
C ALA A 426 23.93 -4.54 23.73
N VAL A 427 23.15 -5.55 24.12
CA VAL A 427 22.23 -6.29 23.25
C VAL A 427 20.88 -6.33 23.93
N ILE A 428 19.84 -5.96 23.18
CA ILE A 428 18.47 -6.17 23.61
C ILE A 428 18.11 -7.63 23.37
N ALA A 429 17.69 -8.31 24.43
CA ALA A 429 17.26 -9.70 24.36
C ALA A 429 15.99 -9.83 23.49
N ALA A 430 15.87 -10.93 22.76
CA ALA A 430 14.77 -11.14 21.83
C ALA A 430 13.39 -11.19 22.52
N ASP A 431 13.33 -11.63 23.77
CA ASP A 431 12.12 -11.69 24.61
C ASP A 431 11.64 -10.32 25.12
N ALA A 432 12.52 -9.32 25.15
CA ALA A 432 12.16 -7.92 25.40
C ALA A 432 11.52 -7.24 24.18
N LEU A 433 11.56 -7.89 23.02
CA LEU A 433 11.02 -7.40 21.76
C LEU A 433 9.76 -8.18 21.37
N ARG A 434 8.79 -7.48 20.80
CA ARG A 434 7.57 -8.11 20.27
C ARG A 434 7.09 -7.44 18.99
N VAL A 435 6.34 -8.20 18.20
CA VAL A 435 5.67 -7.68 17.01
C VAL A 435 4.30 -7.14 17.42
N LEU A 436 3.98 -5.93 16.95
CA LEU A 436 2.66 -5.34 17.02
C LEU A 436 2.05 -5.29 15.62
N ARG A 437 0.74 -5.48 15.53
CA ARG A 437 -0.03 -5.39 14.29
C ARG A 437 -1.16 -4.38 14.40
N PRO A 438 -1.62 -3.80 13.28
CA PRO A 438 -2.78 -2.93 13.30
C PRO A 438 -4.01 -3.70 13.78
N VAL A 439 -4.70 -3.11 14.75
CA VAL A 439 -5.96 -3.60 15.28
C VAL A 439 -7.02 -2.56 14.96
N GLN A 440 -8.12 -3.01 14.37
CA GLN A 440 -9.25 -2.15 14.01
C GLN A 440 -10.35 -2.22 15.08
N ALA A 441 -11.10 -1.13 15.21
CA ALA A 441 -12.25 -1.03 16.09
C ALA A 441 -13.30 -2.14 15.80
N PRO A 442 -13.62 -3.04 16.75
CA PRO A 442 -14.42 -4.23 16.48
C PRO A 442 -15.82 -3.95 15.94
N TRP A 443 -16.42 -2.80 16.28
CA TRP A 443 -17.77 -2.45 15.81
C TRP A 443 -17.82 -2.05 14.33
N LEU A 444 -16.69 -1.70 13.72
CA LEU A 444 -16.59 -1.47 12.28
C LEU A 444 -16.56 -2.79 11.50
N GLY A 445 -16.25 -3.91 12.18
CA GLY A 445 -16.17 -5.24 11.59
C GLY A 445 -15.31 -5.25 10.33
N GLU A 446 -15.79 -5.92 9.29
CA GLU A 446 -15.09 -6.01 8.00
C GLU A 446 -15.35 -4.80 7.08
N ALA A 447 -16.01 -3.73 7.57
CA ALA A 447 -16.42 -2.62 6.71
C ALA A 447 -15.27 -1.73 6.24
N LEU A 448 -14.16 -1.74 6.98
CA LEU A 448 -12.91 -1.12 6.57
C LEU A 448 -12.03 -2.06 5.72
N GLY A 449 -12.46 -3.30 5.46
CA GLY A 449 -11.62 -4.28 4.76
C GLY A 449 -10.50 -4.79 5.65
N ARG A 450 -9.36 -5.17 5.03
CA ARG A 450 -8.20 -5.68 5.77
C ARG A 450 -7.47 -4.54 6.49
N PRO A 451 -6.83 -4.81 7.64
CA PRO A 451 -5.94 -3.84 8.25
C PRO A 451 -4.74 -3.51 7.33
N PRO A 452 -4.10 -2.34 7.51
CA PRO A 452 -2.96 -1.94 6.69
C PRO A 452 -1.79 -2.96 6.73
N GLU A 453 -1.07 -3.11 5.61
CA GLU A 453 0.09 -4.01 5.48
C GLU A 453 1.35 -3.43 6.14
N VAL A 454 1.32 -3.35 7.47
CA VAL A 454 2.39 -2.83 8.31
C VAL A 454 2.43 -3.62 9.62
N ALA A 455 3.61 -3.72 10.22
CA ALA A 455 3.78 -4.16 11.60
C ALA A 455 4.75 -3.21 12.32
N TRP A 456 4.92 -3.40 13.63
CA TRP A 456 5.96 -2.70 14.39
C TRP A 456 6.75 -3.68 15.25
N LEU A 457 8.07 -3.55 15.24
CA LEU A 457 8.93 -4.16 16.24
C LEU A 457 8.96 -3.22 17.45
N GLU A 458 8.43 -3.64 18.59
CA GLU A 458 8.41 -2.88 19.83
C GLU A 458 9.38 -3.47 20.86
N HIS A 459 10.17 -2.61 21.49
CA HIS A 459 10.82 -2.93 22.76
C HIS A 459 9.83 -2.71 23.91
N ALA A 460 9.32 -3.78 24.50
CA ALA A 460 8.21 -3.73 25.44
C ALA A 460 8.46 -2.83 26.68
N PRO A 461 9.66 -2.83 27.31
CA PRO A 461 9.97 -1.97 28.45
C PRO A 461 9.94 -0.47 28.13
N SER A 462 10.52 -0.06 26.99
CA SER A 462 10.64 1.37 26.63
C SER A 462 9.53 1.88 25.74
N ARG A 463 8.69 0.98 25.18
CA ARG A 463 7.64 1.27 24.19
C ARG A 463 8.17 1.91 22.90
N VAL A 464 9.49 1.88 22.67
CA VAL A 464 10.12 2.34 21.42
C VAL A 464 9.80 1.35 20.31
N THR A 465 9.40 1.86 19.14
CA THR A 465 8.94 1.04 18.02
C THR A 465 9.70 1.33 16.73
N LEU A 466 9.94 0.31 15.92
CA LEU A 466 10.36 0.39 14.52
C LEU A 466 9.23 -0.08 13.61
N ARG A 467 8.79 0.77 12.68
CA ARG A 467 7.79 0.39 11.68
C ARG A 467 8.39 -0.60 10.67
N LEU A 468 7.80 -1.79 10.58
CA LEU A 468 8.11 -2.83 9.61
C LEU A 468 7.10 -2.75 8.46
N ASP A 469 7.45 -2.05 7.38
CA ASP A 469 6.72 -2.06 6.12
C ASP A 469 7.47 -2.84 5.04
N ALA A 470 6.84 -3.01 3.87
CA ALA A 470 7.42 -3.86 2.84
C ALA A 470 8.79 -3.41 2.33
N GLN A 471 9.03 -2.09 2.30
CA GLN A 471 10.33 -1.56 1.91
C GLN A 471 11.40 -1.90 2.95
N LEU A 472 11.09 -1.77 4.25
CA LEU A 472 12.07 -2.13 5.28
C LEU A 472 12.32 -3.63 5.32
N LEU A 473 11.26 -4.46 5.23
CA LEU A 473 11.40 -5.92 5.24
C LEU A 473 12.17 -6.47 4.03
N ASP A 474 12.08 -5.80 2.88
CA ASP A 474 12.93 -6.10 1.73
C ASP A 474 14.41 -5.84 2.02
N VAL A 475 14.73 -4.68 2.60
CA VAL A 475 16.10 -4.35 3.00
C VAL A 475 16.63 -5.33 4.04
N LEU A 476 15.83 -5.65 5.06
CA LEU A 476 16.22 -6.62 6.10
C LEU A 476 16.39 -8.03 5.54
N GLY A 477 15.57 -8.43 4.57
CA GLY A 477 15.72 -9.69 3.84
C GLY A 477 17.03 -9.75 3.05
N ARG A 478 17.30 -8.73 2.24
CA ARG A 478 18.57 -8.64 1.51
C ARG A 478 19.78 -8.58 2.43
N ALA A 479 19.66 -7.92 3.58
CA ALA A 479 20.71 -7.90 4.59
C ALA A 479 20.98 -9.32 5.13
N ALA A 480 19.93 -10.13 5.29
CA ALA A 480 20.08 -11.50 5.77
C ALA A 480 20.87 -12.40 4.80
N ASP A 481 20.75 -12.18 3.50
CA ASP A 481 21.27 -13.09 2.46
C ASP A 481 22.53 -12.57 1.72
N SER A 482 23.01 -11.38 2.06
CA SER A 482 24.13 -10.72 1.36
C SER A 482 25.28 -10.42 2.31
N ASP A 483 26.52 -10.57 1.82
CA ASP A 483 27.75 -10.09 2.47
C ASP A 483 28.21 -8.72 1.95
N GLY A 484 27.59 -8.19 0.88
CA GLY A 484 28.00 -6.94 0.25
C GLY A 484 27.73 -5.70 1.12
N PRO A 485 28.32 -4.53 0.79
CA PRO A 485 28.02 -3.30 1.51
C PRO A 485 26.53 -2.95 1.41
N MET A 486 25.96 -2.44 2.50
CA MET A 486 24.54 -2.10 2.57
C MET A 486 24.33 -0.86 3.44
N PRO A 487 23.59 0.15 2.95
CA PRO A 487 23.28 1.32 3.74
C PRO A 487 22.32 0.95 4.89
N VAL A 488 22.56 1.52 6.07
CA VAL A 488 21.66 1.34 7.21
C VAL A 488 20.49 2.31 7.09
N PRO A 489 19.22 1.85 6.98
CA PRO A 489 18.09 2.76 6.80
C PRO A 489 17.95 3.74 7.97
N GLU A 490 17.69 5.01 7.67
CA GLU A 490 17.52 6.08 8.67
C GLU A 490 16.46 5.75 9.77
N PRO A 491 15.33 5.07 9.47
CA PRO A 491 14.41 4.60 10.52
C PRO A 491 15.04 3.60 11.50
N VAL A 492 15.96 2.75 11.04
CA VAL A 492 16.70 1.79 11.88
C VAL A 492 17.68 2.54 12.78
N GLN A 493 18.44 3.48 12.23
CA GLN A 493 19.37 4.30 13.02
C GLN A 493 18.64 5.05 14.14
N ARG A 494 17.50 5.68 13.83
CA ARG A 494 16.67 6.37 14.83
C ARG A 494 16.10 5.43 15.89
N PHE A 495 15.72 4.21 15.49
CA PHE A 495 15.24 3.20 16.42
C PHE A 495 16.34 2.76 17.39
N LEU A 496 17.52 2.41 16.88
CA LEU A 496 18.67 2.00 17.71
C LEU A 496 19.12 3.13 18.63
N ALA A 497 19.23 4.37 18.15
CA ALA A 497 19.59 5.52 18.98
C ALA A 497 18.62 5.75 20.15
N ARG A 498 17.31 5.58 19.93
CA ARG A 498 16.30 5.68 20.99
C ARG A 498 16.40 4.55 22.01
N LEU A 499 16.75 3.33 21.57
CA LEU A 499 16.99 2.21 22.47
C LEU A 499 18.25 2.41 23.29
N SER A 500 19.36 2.84 22.67
CA SER A 500 20.60 3.15 23.37
C SER A 500 20.39 4.23 24.43
N GLY A 501 19.66 5.30 24.13
CA GLY A 501 19.34 6.33 25.12
C GLY A 501 18.47 5.84 26.29
N TRP A 502 17.62 4.83 26.06
CA TRP A 502 16.86 4.18 27.15
C TRP A 502 17.76 3.27 28.00
N GLU A 503 18.64 2.50 27.36
CA GLU A 503 19.58 1.58 28.02
C GLU A 503 20.59 2.35 28.88
N GLU A 504 21.10 3.48 28.39
CA GLU A 504 22.00 4.36 29.14
C GLU A 504 21.36 4.96 30.40
N ALA A 505 20.03 5.10 30.42
CA ALA A 505 19.29 5.57 31.59
C ALA A 505 19.08 4.47 32.65
N GLN A 506 19.40 3.20 32.34
CA GLN A 506 19.33 2.10 33.29
C GLN A 506 20.61 2.00 34.14
N PRO A 507 20.53 1.44 35.37
CA PRO A 507 21.72 1.18 36.18
C PRO A 507 22.72 0.29 35.43
N ARG A 508 23.95 0.77 35.23
CA ARG A 508 25.01 0.00 34.55
C ARG A 508 25.55 -1.11 35.44
N ALA A 509 25.81 -2.27 34.83
CA ALA A 509 26.58 -3.33 35.46
C ALA A 509 28.04 -2.88 35.69
N ALA A 510 28.72 -3.49 36.67
CA ALA A 510 30.12 -3.21 36.98
C ALA A 510 31.07 -3.53 35.81
N GLU A 511 30.66 -4.47 34.95
CA GLU A 511 31.36 -4.85 33.73
C GLU A 511 30.38 -4.82 32.55
N SER A 512 30.78 -4.27 31.41
CA SER A 512 29.96 -4.26 30.19
C SER A 512 30.79 -4.63 28.96
N PRO A 513 30.36 -5.61 28.15
CA PRO A 513 31.10 -5.96 26.94
C PRO A 513 31.00 -4.85 25.91
N PHE A 514 31.99 -4.76 25.03
CA PHE A 514 31.94 -3.88 23.88
C PHE A 514 32.52 -4.53 22.64
N VAL A 515 32.05 -4.06 21.48
CA VAL A 515 32.56 -4.38 20.15
C VAL A 515 32.64 -3.09 19.34
N VAL A 516 33.72 -2.90 18.59
CA VAL A 516 33.93 -1.80 17.66
C VAL A 516 34.10 -2.35 16.25
N ILE A 517 33.35 -1.80 15.30
CA ILE A 517 33.51 -2.06 13.86
C ILE A 517 33.88 -0.76 13.15
N GLU A 518 34.67 -0.87 12.07
CA GLU A 518 35.13 0.28 11.29
C GLU A 518 33.97 1.08 10.68
N ARG A 519 32.94 0.37 10.25
CA ARG A 519 31.68 0.88 9.67
C ARG A 519 30.66 -0.25 9.62
N PRO A 520 29.37 -0.01 9.31
CA PRO A 520 28.43 -1.10 9.08
C PRO A 520 28.96 -2.05 7.99
N ARG A 521 29.03 -3.35 8.29
CA ARG A 521 29.66 -4.40 7.47
C ARG A 521 31.15 -4.17 7.16
N GLY A 522 31.83 -3.42 8.02
CA GLY A 522 33.28 -3.23 8.04
C GLY A 522 33.98 -4.26 8.92
N ALA A 523 35.31 -4.17 8.99
CA ALA A 523 36.11 -5.07 9.81
C ALA A 523 35.82 -4.87 11.31
N LEU A 524 35.83 -5.96 12.08
CA LEU A 524 35.88 -5.93 13.53
C LEU A 524 37.23 -5.34 13.95
N MET A 525 37.19 -4.19 14.64
CA MET A 525 38.40 -3.48 15.06
C MET A 525 38.86 -3.90 16.45
N SER A 526 37.93 -4.13 17.38
CA SER A 526 38.22 -4.50 18.76
C SER A 526 36.97 -5.06 19.45
N ASP A 527 37.17 -5.97 20.39
CA ASP A 527 36.17 -6.36 21.38
C ASP A 527 36.81 -6.50 22.79
N GLY A 528 35.97 -6.44 23.82
CA GLY A 528 36.47 -6.52 25.20
C GLY A 528 35.42 -6.27 26.27
N LEU A 529 35.89 -5.99 27.48
CA LEU A 529 35.08 -5.60 28.64
C LEU A 529 35.49 -4.21 29.12
N VAL A 530 34.49 -3.37 29.40
CA VAL A 530 34.64 -2.13 30.16
C VAL A 530 34.50 -2.48 31.64
N LEU A 531 35.56 -2.23 32.42
CA LEU A 531 35.60 -2.45 33.86
C LEU A 531 35.45 -1.10 34.57
N ASP A 532 34.38 -0.96 35.35
CA ASP A 532 34.07 0.18 36.21
C ASP A 532 33.84 1.53 35.48
N ALA A 533 32.55 1.89 35.32
CA ALA A 533 32.12 3.15 34.71
C ALA A 533 31.87 4.27 35.74
N THR A 534 32.19 4.07 37.03
CA THR A 534 31.82 5.01 38.11
C THR A 534 32.88 6.07 38.41
N THR A 535 34.10 5.89 37.91
CA THR A 535 35.19 6.88 38.00
C THR A 535 35.52 7.47 36.63
N SER A 536 36.04 8.69 36.59
CA SER A 536 36.42 9.43 35.36
C SER A 536 37.49 8.76 34.47
N GLU A 537 37.94 7.55 34.82
CA GLU A 537 38.87 6.71 34.07
C GLU A 537 38.25 5.33 33.85
N ALA A 538 37.62 5.11 32.69
CA ALA A 538 37.16 3.78 32.29
C ALA A 538 38.38 2.87 32.03
N ARG A 539 38.44 1.70 32.66
CA ARG A 539 39.48 0.69 32.42
C ARG A 539 39.00 -0.31 31.39
N TYR A 540 39.80 -0.56 30.35
CA TYR A 540 39.45 -1.48 29.25
C TYR A 540 40.29 -2.76 29.32
N ALA A 541 39.64 -3.92 29.20
CA ALA A 541 40.32 -5.20 28.97
C ALA A 541 39.99 -5.70 27.55
N ALA A 542 40.89 -5.45 26.61
CA ALA A 542 40.76 -5.93 25.23
C ALA A 542 41.00 -7.45 25.17
N ARG A 543 40.14 -8.16 24.46
CA ARG A 543 40.43 -9.53 24.00
C ARG A 543 40.82 -9.40 22.52
N ARG A 544 41.87 -10.12 22.11
CA ARG A 544 42.35 -10.10 20.72
C ARG A 544 41.58 -11.11 19.90
#